data_AF-A0A938MC06-F1
#
_entry.id   AF-A0A938MC06-F1
#
_cell.length_a   1.000
_cell.length_b   1.000
_cell.length_c   1.000
_cell.angle_alpha   90.00
_cell.angle_beta   90.00
_cell.angle_gamma   90.00
#
_symmetry.space_group_name_H-M   'P 1'
#
loop_
_entity.id
_entity.type
_entity.pdbx_description
1 polymer ?
#
loop_
_entity_poly.entity_id
_entity_poly.type
_entity_poly.pdbx_seq_one_letter_code
_entity_poly.pdbx_strand_id
1 'polypeptide(L)'
;MWTTARRFLVASPGLHLRSTLCAALCTLLAAVALAQQPPKAKKLIEYGWDVPYPDFVRQNIREMEKLPFEGLIFRLPKGTNVFTRDKWDEAQFAQVMDDCKNIQWQKFTDNFVSVLAASTMDWFSDADWEAVRHNLGIVAKAAALARCRGLCFDAEPYGNNPWSYSNQARSKDKSFAEYEAKAR
;
A
#
# COMPACT_ATOMS: atom_id res chain seq x y z
N MET A 1 -66.97 -41.10 -32.12
CA MET A 1 -66.38 -40.26 -33.19
C MET A 1 -65.50 -39.22 -32.53
N TRP A 2 -64.17 -39.32 -32.70
CA TRP A 2 -63.20 -38.34 -32.21
C TRP A 2 -62.66 -37.57 -33.41
N THR A 3 -62.75 -36.24 -33.39
CA THR A 3 -62.15 -35.36 -34.41
C THR A 3 -61.10 -34.48 -33.75
N THR A 4 -59.85 -34.66 -34.16
CA THR A 4 -58.65 -33.96 -33.71
C THR A 4 -58.56 -32.59 -34.38
N ALA A 5 -58.42 -31.50 -33.62
CA ALA A 5 -58.07 -30.18 -34.14
C ALA A 5 -56.62 -29.83 -33.77
N ARG A 6 -55.72 -29.78 -34.78
CA ARG A 6 -54.38 -29.21 -34.64
C ARG A 6 -54.46 -27.69 -34.70
N ARG A 7 -54.04 -27.00 -33.64
CA ARG A 7 -53.76 -25.55 -33.68
C ARG A 7 -52.32 -25.33 -34.16
N PHE A 8 -52.17 -24.59 -35.26
CA PHE A 8 -50.90 -23.99 -35.65
C PHE A 8 -50.63 -22.74 -34.80
N LEU A 9 -49.48 -22.72 -34.11
CA LEU A 9 -48.97 -21.52 -33.45
C LEU A 9 -48.31 -20.63 -34.52
N VAL A 10 -48.89 -19.45 -34.75
CA VAL A 10 -48.22 -18.37 -35.49
C VAL A 10 -47.28 -17.67 -34.52
N ALA A 11 -45.97 -17.78 -34.75
CA ALA A 11 -44.96 -17.04 -33.99
C ALA A 11 -45.09 -15.55 -34.32
N SER A 12 -45.31 -14.72 -33.29
CA SER A 12 -45.51 -13.28 -33.43
C SER A 12 -44.15 -12.55 -33.62
N PRO A 13 -43.89 -11.88 -34.76
CA PRO A 13 -42.59 -11.27 -35.07
C PRO A 13 -42.18 -10.10 -34.16
N GLY A 14 -43.12 -9.54 -33.40
CA GLY A 14 -42.93 -8.29 -32.65
C GLY A 14 -42.17 -8.42 -31.33
N LEU A 15 -41.95 -9.64 -30.82
CA LEU A 15 -41.27 -9.82 -29.53
C LEU A 15 -39.76 -9.63 -29.66
N HIS A 16 -39.15 -10.13 -30.74
CA HIS A 16 -37.70 -10.06 -30.96
C HIS A 16 -37.20 -8.64 -31.21
N LEU A 17 -37.96 -7.81 -31.93
CA LEU A 17 -37.59 -6.43 -32.26
C LEU A 17 -37.63 -5.49 -31.04
N ARG A 18 -38.54 -5.74 -30.09
CA ARG A 18 -38.61 -4.99 -28.82
C ARG A 18 -37.49 -5.38 -27.87
N SER A 19 -37.15 -6.66 -27.81
CA SER A 19 -36.05 -7.17 -26.99
C SER A 19 -34.68 -6.67 -27.46
N THR A 20 -34.44 -6.61 -28.77
CA THR A 20 -33.18 -6.07 -29.33
C THR A 20 -33.06 -4.56 -29.18
N LEU A 21 -34.16 -3.80 -29.31
CA LEU A 21 -34.15 -2.35 -29.04
C LEU A 21 -33.86 -2.04 -27.57
N CYS A 22 -34.47 -2.78 -26.63
CA CYS A 22 -34.19 -2.61 -25.21
C CYS A 22 -32.75 -2.99 -24.86
N ALA A 23 -32.22 -4.09 -25.41
CA ALA A 23 -30.83 -4.48 -25.19
C ALA A 23 -29.83 -3.44 -25.74
N ALA A 24 -30.08 -2.91 -26.93
CA ALA A 24 -29.27 -1.86 -27.54
C ALA A 24 -29.34 -0.52 -26.78
N LEU A 25 -30.51 -0.16 -26.25
CA LEU A 25 -30.67 1.03 -25.42
C LEU A 25 -29.97 0.87 -24.06
N CYS A 26 -30.04 -0.31 -23.44
CA CYS A 26 -29.32 -0.60 -22.19
C CYS A 26 -27.80 -0.58 -22.37
N THR A 27 -27.26 -1.08 -23.49
CA THR A 27 -25.81 -1.03 -23.75
C THR A 27 -25.33 0.38 -24.05
N LEU A 28 -26.10 1.19 -24.79
CA LEU A 28 -25.82 2.61 -25.01
C LEU A 28 -25.85 3.42 -23.70
N LEU A 29 -26.83 3.18 -22.82
CA LEU A 29 -26.90 3.84 -21.51
C LEU A 29 -25.75 3.44 -20.58
N ALA A 30 -25.34 2.17 -20.60
CA ALA A 30 -24.18 1.71 -19.83
C ALA A 30 -22.86 2.33 -20.33
N ALA A 31 -22.69 2.46 -21.65
CA ALA A 31 -21.50 3.08 -22.24
C ALA A 31 -21.38 4.57 -21.89
N VAL A 32 -22.49 5.31 -21.89
CA VAL A 32 -22.52 6.73 -21.49
C VAL A 32 -22.23 6.89 -19.99
N ALA A 33 -22.74 5.99 -19.14
CA ALA A 33 -22.46 6.01 -17.70
C ALA A 33 -20.98 5.70 -17.35
N LEU A 34 -20.34 4.80 -18.10
CA LEU A 34 -18.90 4.50 -17.97
C LEU A 34 -18.03 5.68 -18.44
N ALA A 35 -18.43 6.37 -19.51
CA ALA A 35 -17.72 7.53 -20.03
C ALA A 35 -17.85 8.79 -19.14
N GLN A 36 -18.86 8.83 -18.27
CA GLN A 36 -19.12 9.95 -17.35
C GLN A 36 -18.59 9.72 -15.92
N GLN A 37 -17.81 8.65 -15.66
CA GLN A 37 -17.20 8.52 -14.34
C GLN A 37 -16.23 9.68 -14.10
N PRO A 38 -16.47 10.54 -13.09
CA PRO A 38 -15.51 11.57 -12.76
C PRO A 38 -14.18 10.88 -12.41
N PRO A 39 -13.04 11.49 -12.77
CA PRO A 39 -11.75 10.94 -12.40
C PRO A 39 -11.73 10.67 -10.90
N LYS A 40 -11.24 9.48 -10.49
CA LYS A 40 -11.09 9.16 -9.06
C LYS A 40 -10.37 10.31 -8.38
N ALA A 41 -11.01 10.88 -7.35
CA ALA A 41 -10.42 11.95 -6.56
C ALA A 41 -9.03 11.50 -6.07
N LYS A 42 -8.03 12.36 -6.27
CA LYS A 42 -6.69 12.12 -5.76
C LYS A 42 -6.73 12.27 -4.25
N LYS A 43 -6.01 11.39 -3.54
CA LYS A 43 -5.80 11.48 -2.11
C LYS A 43 -4.53 12.27 -1.84
N LEU A 44 -4.56 13.17 -0.88
CA LEU A 44 -3.43 13.90 -0.36
C LEU A 44 -3.00 13.27 0.97
N ILE A 45 -1.76 12.79 1.01
CA ILE A 45 -1.16 12.17 2.20
C ILE A 45 -0.10 13.11 2.73
N GLU A 46 -0.12 13.37 4.03
CA GLU A 46 0.86 14.22 4.70
C GLU A 46 2.19 13.47 4.90
N TYR A 47 3.29 14.07 4.46
CA TYR A 47 4.66 13.64 4.75
C TYR A 47 5.62 14.83 4.69
N GLY A 48 5.87 15.44 5.85
CA GLY A 48 6.76 16.58 6.02
C GLY A 48 8.00 16.28 6.85
N TRP A 49 8.79 17.33 7.08
CA TRP A 49 9.96 17.30 7.98
C TRP A 49 9.57 17.06 9.45
N ASP A 50 8.31 17.33 9.79
CA ASP A 50 7.67 17.15 11.09
C ASP A 50 7.01 15.77 11.27
N VAL A 51 7.44 14.78 10.47
CA VAL A 51 6.94 13.40 10.51
C VAL A 51 6.76 12.88 11.95
N PRO A 52 5.53 12.55 12.37
CA PRO A 52 5.25 12.26 13.76
C PRO A 52 5.62 10.81 14.14
N TYR A 53 5.62 10.56 15.45
CA TYR A 53 5.64 9.22 16.05
C TYR A 53 4.24 8.78 16.49
N PRO A 54 3.99 7.48 16.74
CA PRO A 54 2.63 6.96 16.97
C PRO A 54 1.97 7.51 18.23
N ASP A 55 2.74 7.85 19.26
CA ASP A 55 2.26 8.46 20.50
C ASP A 55 1.68 9.85 20.23
N PHE A 56 2.38 10.67 19.44
CA PHE A 56 1.91 12.00 19.04
C PHE A 56 0.64 11.88 18.19
N VAL A 57 0.64 10.97 17.21
CA VAL A 57 -0.54 10.71 16.37
C VAL A 57 -1.72 10.31 17.24
N ARG A 58 -1.56 9.34 18.15
CA ARG A 58 -2.61 8.89 19.07
C ARG A 58 -3.19 10.03 19.89
N GLN A 59 -2.35 10.92 20.41
CA GLN A 59 -2.76 12.04 21.26
C GLN A 59 -3.46 13.16 20.49
N ASN A 60 -3.09 13.39 19.22
CA ASN A 60 -3.47 14.59 18.48
C ASN A 60 -4.35 14.31 17.25
N ILE A 61 -4.73 13.06 16.98
CA ILE A 61 -5.40 12.66 15.73
C ILE A 61 -6.66 13.48 15.42
N ARG A 62 -7.41 13.92 16.45
CA ARG A 62 -8.62 14.75 16.28
C ARG A 62 -8.31 16.12 15.66
N GLU A 63 -7.17 16.72 16.00
CA GLU A 63 -6.73 17.99 15.42
C GLU A 63 -6.11 17.76 14.04
N MET A 64 -5.31 16.70 13.89
CA MET A 64 -4.67 16.36 12.61
C MET A 64 -5.71 16.12 11.51
N GLU A 65 -6.82 15.44 11.82
CA GLU A 65 -7.89 15.15 10.86
C GLU A 65 -8.70 16.39 10.41
N LYS A 66 -8.51 17.55 11.05
CA LYS A 66 -9.07 18.83 10.54
C LYS A 66 -8.35 19.31 9.29
N LEU A 67 -7.08 18.90 9.10
CA LEU A 67 -6.29 19.25 7.93
C LEU A 67 -6.80 18.52 6.67
N PRO A 68 -6.57 19.07 5.46
CA PRO A 68 -7.13 18.55 4.22
C PRO A 68 -6.36 17.34 3.66
N PHE A 69 -6.06 16.35 4.52
CA PHE A 69 -5.40 15.10 4.16
C PHE A 69 -6.33 13.90 4.34
N GLU A 70 -6.08 12.83 3.58
CA GLU A 70 -6.76 11.53 3.69
C GLU A 70 -5.94 10.51 4.50
N GLY A 71 -4.74 10.89 4.92
CA GLY A 71 -3.86 10.09 5.74
C GLY A 71 -2.52 10.77 5.95
N LEU A 72 -1.65 10.11 6.70
CA LEU A 72 -0.31 10.58 6.98
C LEU A 72 0.71 9.45 6.92
N ILE A 73 1.98 9.83 6.78
CA ILE A 73 3.12 8.95 6.96
C ILE A 73 3.73 9.24 8.34
N PHE A 74 3.94 8.22 9.15
CA PHE A 74 4.62 8.35 10.45
C PHE A 74 5.80 7.38 10.55
N ARG A 75 6.68 7.61 11.52
CA ARG A 75 7.86 6.75 11.75
C ARG A 75 7.72 6.04 13.09
N LEU A 76 8.47 4.96 13.29
CA LEU A 76 8.63 4.40 14.63
C LEU A 76 9.83 5.09 15.31
N PRO A 77 9.75 5.42 16.60
CA PRO A 77 10.90 5.93 17.32
C PRO A 77 11.99 4.85 17.35
N LYS A 78 13.25 5.25 17.19
CA LYS A 78 14.44 4.36 17.19
C LYS A 78 14.51 3.32 16.05
N GLY A 79 13.59 3.33 15.09
CA GLY A 79 13.55 2.32 14.03
C GLY A 79 12.90 2.78 12.73
N THR A 80 13.72 3.24 11.79
CA THR A 80 13.30 3.58 10.41
C THR A 80 14.21 2.96 9.36
N ASN A 81 15.53 2.91 9.62
CA ASN A 81 16.51 2.28 8.72
C ASN A 81 16.49 0.76 8.88
N VAL A 82 15.66 0.07 8.10
CA VAL A 82 15.51 -1.40 8.20
C VAL A 82 16.68 -2.15 7.57
N PHE A 83 17.43 -1.53 6.66
CA PHE A 83 18.58 -2.10 5.94
C PHE A 83 19.86 -2.14 6.79
N THR A 84 19.77 -2.62 8.03
CA THR A 84 20.89 -2.71 8.97
C THR A 84 21.25 -4.17 9.24
N ARG A 85 22.50 -4.39 9.68
CA ARG A 85 23.02 -5.73 10.01
C ARG A 85 22.49 -6.26 11.35
N ASP A 86 22.02 -5.37 12.22
CA ASP A 86 21.62 -5.71 13.57
C ASP A 86 20.12 -5.94 13.65
N LYS A 87 19.73 -7.04 14.30
CA LYS A 87 18.34 -7.29 14.67
C LYS A 87 17.95 -6.35 15.80
N TRP A 88 16.85 -5.63 15.61
CA TRP A 88 16.27 -4.84 16.68
C TRP A 88 15.67 -5.73 17.76
N ASP A 89 15.80 -5.29 19.01
CA ASP A 89 15.12 -5.91 20.14
C ASP A 89 13.64 -5.53 20.12
N GLU A 90 12.77 -6.52 19.87
CA GLU A 90 11.32 -6.34 19.82
C GLU A 90 10.75 -5.74 21.11
N ALA A 91 11.36 -6.01 22.26
CA ALA A 91 10.89 -5.50 23.55
C ALA A 91 10.93 -3.96 23.61
N GLN A 92 11.87 -3.34 22.87
CA GLN A 92 11.99 -1.88 22.81
C GLN A 92 10.82 -1.21 22.09
N PHE A 93 10.03 -1.97 21.33
CA PHE A 93 8.89 -1.46 20.59
C PHE A 93 7.55 -1.69 21.31
N ALA A 94 7.53 -2.32 22.49
CA ALA A 94 6.28 -2.66 23.18
C ALA A 94 5.33 -1.47 23.36
N GLN A 95 5.86 -0.32 23.78
CA GLN A 95 5.06 0.91 23.93
C GLN A 95 4.57 1.44 22.58
N VAL A 96 5.44 1.43 21.56
CA VAL A 96 5.09 1.84 20.19
C VAL A 96 3.95 0.99 19.63
N MET A 97 3.97 -0.32 19.90
CA MET A 97 2.90 -1.23 19.49
C MET A 97 1.57 -0.89 20.16
N ASP A 98 1.59 -0.53 21.45
CA ASP A 98 0.40 -0.08 22.17
C ASP A 98 -0.13 1.26 21.62
N ASP A 99 0.77 2.23 21.40
CA ASP A 99 0.41 3.51 20.80
C ASP A 99 -0.24 3.31 19.42
N CYS A 100 0.38 2.53 18.54
CA CYS A 100 -0.16 2.16 17.23
C CYS A 100 -1.56 1.55 17.33
N LYS A 101 -1.75 0.54 18.21
CA LYS A 101 -3.04 -0.13 18.40
C LYS A 101 -4.15 0.86 18.78
N ASN A 102 -3.80 1.83 19.61
CA ASN A 102 -4.73 2.75 20.24
C ASN A 102 -4.99 4.05 19.44
N ILE A 103 -4.36 4.25 18.27
CA ILE A 103 -4.68 5.40 17.40
C ILE A 103 -6.14 5.31 16.94
N GLN A 104 -6.97 6.25 17.37
CA GLN A 104 -8.37 6.31 16.96
C GLN A 104 -8.47 7.06 15.62
N TRP A 105 -8.41 6.36 14.49
CA TRP A 105 -8.64 6.96 13.17
C TRP A 105 -10.13 7.22 12.91
N GLN A 106 -10.46 8.25 12.13
CA GLN A 106 -11.82 8.48 11.64
C GLN A 106 -11.83 8.95 10.18
N LYS A 107 -11.14 10.05 9.87
CA LYS A 107 -11.01 10.60 8.51
C LYS A 107 -9.80 10.01 7.79
N PHE A 108 -8.68 9.87 8.49
CA PHE A 108 -7.44 9.39 7.89
C PHE A 108 -7.53 7.88 7.66
N THR A 109 -7.66 7.50 6.39
CA THR A 109 -7.86 6.11 5.93
C THR A 109 -6.67 5.55 5.16
N ASP A 110 -5.76 6.42 4.70
CA ASP A 110 -4.59 6.04 3.89
C ASP A 110 -3.29 6.40 4.62
N ASN A 111 -3.09 5.76 5.77
CA ASN A 111 -1.89 5.95 6.60
C ASN A 111 -0.81 4.92 6.26
N PHE A 112 0.46 5.33 6.40
CA PHE A 112 1.62 4.48 6.14
C PHE A 112 2.67 4.64 7.23
N VAL A 113 3.43 3.57 7.49
CA VAL A 113 4.65 3.66 8.31
C VAL A 113 5.86 3.74 7.40
N SER A 114 6.70 4.75 7.58
CA SER A 114 7.91 4.93 6.77
C SER A 114 9.00 3.92 7.15
N VAL A 115 9.67 3.41 6.11
CA VAL A 115 10.93 2.66 6.20
C VAL A 115 11.95 3.33 5.30
N LEU A 116 13.17 3.52 5.81
CA LEU A 116 14.28 4.21 5.15
C LEU A 116 15.33 3.21 4.68
N ALA A 117 16.07 3.62 3.65
CA ALA A 117 17.04 2.79 2.97
C ALA A 117 18.48 2.90 3.47
N ALA A 118 18.84 3.85 4.33
CA ALA A 118 20.25 4.00 4.73
C ALA A 118 20.77 2.69 5.35
N SER A 119 21.95 2.24 4.89
CA SER A 119 22.33 0.84 5.06
C SER A 119 23.81 0.60 5.36
N THR A 120 24.06 -0.35 6.24
CA THR A 120 25.39 -0.90 6.54
C THR A 120 25.51 -2.36 6.13
N MET A 121 24.54 -2.89 5.37
CA MET A 121 24.44 -4.29 5.04
C MET A 121 25.38 -4.70 3.91
N ASP A 122 25.71 -5.98 3.86
CA ASP A 122 26.26 -6.62 2.68
C ASP A 122 25.12 -7.29 1.88
N TRP A 123 24.92 -6.84 0.63
CA TRP A 123 23.93 -7.39 -0.31
C TRP A 123 24.06 -8.91 -0.55
N PHE A 124 25.23 -9.48 -0.29
CA PHE A 124 25.52 -10.91 -0.45
C PHE A 124 25.54 -11.69 0.89
N SER A 125 25.13 -11.08 2.00
CA SER A 125 25.04 -11.72 3.32
C SER A 125 23.61 -12.14 3.63
N ASP A 126 23.36 -13.46 3.72
CA ASP A 126 22.05 -13.99 4.13
C ASP A 126 21.72 -13.61 5.59
N ALA A 127 22.73 -13.48 6.44
CA ALA A 127 22.56 -13.05 7.83
C ALA A 127 22.08 -11.59 7.91
N ASP A 128 22.60 -10.73 7.05
CA ASP A 128 22.17 -9.32 6.99
C ASP A 128 20.74 -9.23 6.46
N TRP A 129 20.40 -9.98 5.40
CA TRP A 129 19.02 -10.07 4.90
C TRP A 129 18.03 -10.57 5.94
N GLU A 130 18.46 -11.52 6.77
CA GLU A 130 17.66 -12.01 7.90
C GLU A 130 17.45 -10.94 8.98
N ALA A 131 18.43 -10.06 9.22
CA ALA A 131 18.24 -8.88 10.08
C ALA A 131 17.26 -7.86 9.47
N VAL A 132 17.39 -7.56 8.17
CA VAL A 132 16.45 -6.68 7.46
C VAL A 132 15.02 -7.22 7.54
N ARG A 133 14.84 -8.53 7.29
CA ARG A 133 13.53 -9.19 7.36
C ARG A 133 12.93 -9.12 8.76
N HIS A 134 13.73 -9.35 9.79
CA HIS A 134 13.32 -9.22 11.19
C HIS A 134 12.85 -7.80 11.51
N ASN A 135 13.67 -6.79 11.18
CA ASN A 135 13.37 -5.38 11.44
C ASN A 135 12.13 -4.91 10.67
N LEU A 136 12.02 -5.27 9.39
CA LEU A 136 10.85 -4.99 8.58
C LEU A 136 9.58 -5.66 9.14
N GLY A 137 9.70 -6.84 9.72
CA GLY A 137 8.61 -7.53 10.42
C GLY A 137 8.06 -6.74 11.60
N ILE A 138 8.93 -6.08 12.37
CA ILE A 138 8.53 -5.17 13.47
C ILE A 138 7.74 -3.99 12.91
N VAL A 139 8.23 -3.33 11.85
CA VAL A 139 7.53 -2.19 11.25
C VAL A 139 6.19 -2.61 10.65
N ALA A 140 6.14 -3.76 9.97
CA ALA A 140 4.91 -4.32 9.42
C ALA A 140 3.88 -4.64 10.51
N LYS A 141 4.32 -5.19 11.65
CA LYS A 141 3.45 -5.43 12.82
C LYS A 141 2.89 -4.13 13.39
N ALA A 142 3.71 -3.09 13.52
CA ALA A 142 3.25 -1.77 13.96
C ALA A 142 2.22 -1.17 12.99
N ALA A 143 2.49 -1.22 11.68
CA ALA A 143 1.57 -0.77 10.64
C ALA A 143 0.23 -1.51 10.69
N ALA A 144 0.25 -2.83 10.89
CA ALA A 144 -0.96 -3.64 11.05
C ALA A 144 -1.75 -3.26 12.31
N LEU A 145 -1.09 -3.10 13.46
CA LEU A 145 -1.73 -2.66 14.71
C LEU A 145 -2.36 -1.27 14.58
N ALA A 146 -1.67 -0.37 13.89
CA ALA A 146 -2.17 0.96 13.55
C ALA A 146 -3.22 0.97 12.44
N ARG A 147 -3.58 -0.18 11.85
CA ARG A 147 -4.55 -0.26 10.74
C ARG A 147 -4.13 0.59 9.52
N CYS A 148 -2.84 0.72 9.27
CA CYS A 148 -2.28 1.39 8.10
C CYS A 148 -2.57 0.62 6.81
N ARG A 149 -2.57 1.32 5.67
CA ARG A 149 -2.69 0.68 4.34
C ARG A 149 -1.43 -0.07 3.94
N GLY A 150 -0.28 0.31 4.50
CA GLY A 150 0.98 -0.36 4.25
C GLY A 150 2.18 0.41 4.79
N LEU A 151 3.31 0.20 4.15
CA LEU A 151 4.58 0.86 4.44
C LEU A 151 4.90 1.86 3.32
N CYS A 152 5.53 2.98 3.67
CA CYS A 152 6.14 3.89 2.70
C CYS A 152 7.64 3.60 2.67
N PHE A 153 8.14 3.04 1.57
CA PHE A 153 9.57 2.88 1.38
C PHE A 153 10.17 4.18 0.83
N ASP A 154 10.85 4.89 1.70
CA ASP A 154 11.65 6.04 1.34
C ASP A 154 13.05 5.55 0.97
N ALA A 155 13.34 5.60 -0.33
CA ALA A 155 14.59 5.15 -0.88
C ALA A 155 15.75 6.11 -0.56
N GLU A 156 15.52 7.26 0.08
CA GLU A 156 16.61 8.18 0.38
C GLU A 156 17.57 7.60 1.44
N PRO A 157 18.88 7.54 1.13
CA PRO A 157 19.87 7.04 2.07
C PRO A 157 20.33 8.19 2.97
N TYR A 158 19.54 8.49 4.00
CA TYR A 158 19.93 9.42 5.06
C TYR A 158 21.05 8.81 5.93
N GLY A 159 22.25 8.69 5.36
CA GLY A 159 23.41 8.00 5.92
C GLY A 159 24.20 7.25 4.84
N ASN A 160 24.62 6.03 5.14
CA ASN A 160 25.32 5.18 4.18
C ASN A 160 24.39 4.77 3.02
N ASN A 161 24.86 4.97 1.79
CA ASN A 161 24.06 4.80 0.58
C ASN A 161 24.18 3.39 -0.02
N PRO A 162 23.17 2.51 0.11
CA PRO A 162 23.20 1.17 -0.48
C PRO A 162 23.04 1.17 -2.01
N TRP A 163 22.65 2.29 -2.61
CA TRP A 163 22.41 2.41 -4.05
C TRP A 163 23.68 2.79 -4.83
N SER A 164 24.70 3.29 -4.13
CA SER A 164 25.97 3.64 -4.75
C SER A 164 26.84 2.39 -4.90
N TYR A 165 26.83 1.80 -6.10
CA TYR A 165 27.59 0.59 -6.42
C TYR A 165 29.08 0.70 -6.05
N SER A 166 29.73 1.82 -6.39
CA SER A 166 31.15 2.04 -6.11
C SER A 166 31.49 1.96 -4.63
N ASN A 167 30.53 2.29 -3.77
CA ASN A 167 30.70 2.35 -2.32
C ASN A 167 30.31 1.04 -1.62
N GLN A 168 29.90 0.01 -2.36
CA GLN A 168 29.49 -1.26 -1.76
C GLN A 168 30.71 -2.08 -1.29
N ALA A 169 30.52 -2.85 -0.22
CA ALA A 169 31.59 -3.61 0.44
C ALA A 169 32.34 -4.57 -0.50
N ARG A 170 31.66 -5.13 -1.49
CA ARG A 170 32.22 -6.10 -2.45
C ARG A 170 32.35 -5.53 -3.87
N SER A 171 32.33 -4.22 -4.06
CA SER A 171 32.39 -3.58 -5.39
C SER A 171 33.67 -3.90 -6.18
N LYS A 172 34.72 -4.39 -5.51
CA LYS A 172 35.97 -4.88 -6.13
C LYS A 172 35.89 -6.32 -6.63
N ASP A 173 35.04 -7.15 -6.01
CA ASP A 173 34.96 -8.59 -6.25
C ASP A 173 33.67 -9.00 -6.99
N LYS A 174 32.67 -8.11 -6.97
CA LYS A 174 31.33 -8.31 -7.53
C LYS A 174 31.03 -7.21 -8.54
N SER A 175 30.58 -7.62 -9.72
CA SER A 175 30.17 -6.72 -10.79
C SER A 175 28.88 -5.98 -10.47
N PHE A 176 28.64 -4.88 -11.17
CA PHE A 176 27.36 -4.15 -11.09
C PHE A 176 26.17 -5.07 -11.41
N ALA A 177 26.30 -5.94 -12.41
CA ALA A 177 25.25 -6.89 -12.79
C ALA A 177 24.93 -7.91 -11.67
N GLU A 178 25.94 -8.35 -10.91
CA GLU A 178 25.70 -9.22 -9.74
C GLU A 178 24.96 -8.49 -8.61
N TYR A 179 25.26 -7.20 -8.38
CA TYR A 179 24.51 -6.38 -7.43
C TYR A 179 23.08 -6.10 -7.91
N GLU A 180 22.91 -5.77 -9.18
CA GLU A 180 21.59 -5.56 -9.79
C GLU A 180 20.71 -6.81 -9.62
N ALA A 181 21.27 -8.00 -9.84
CA ALA A 181 20.56 -9.27 -9.64
C ALA A 181 20.13 -9.51 -8.19
N LYS A 182 20.80 -8.91 -7.20
CA LYS A 182 20.40 -8.98 -5.78
C LYS A 182 19.30 -8.00 -5.40
N ALA A 183 19.13 -6.91 -6.16
CA ALA A 183 18.14 -5.87 -5.88
C ALA A 183 16.80 -6.07 -6.62
N ARG A 184 16.70 -7.07 -7.51
CA ARG A 184 15.50 -7.45 -8.25
C ARG A 184 14.63 -8.42 -7.47
#